data_AF-A0A438E4P3-F1
#
_entry.id   AF-A0A438E4P3-F1
#
_cell.length_a   1.000
_cell.length_b   1.000
_cell.length_c   1.000
_cell.angle_alpha   90.00
_cell.angle_beta   90.00
_cell.angle_gamma   90.00
#
_symmetry.space_group_name_H-M   'P 1'
#
loop_
_entity.id
_entity.type
_entity.pdbx_description
1 polymer ?
#
loop_
_entity_poly.entity_id
_entity_poly.type
_entity_poly.pdbx_seq_one_letter_code
_entity_poly.pdbx_strand_id
1 'polypeptide(L)'
;MGKKKKRAAKVFCYYCEREFEDEKILVQHQKAKHFKCHVCNKKLSTASGMAIHVLQVHKETVSKVPNANPGRESTEIEIFGMQGIPDDILAAHYGEQGIIPSPCSVLLFLLGD
;
A
#
# COMPACT_ATOMS: atom_id res chain seq x y z
N MET A 1 11.47 -6.30 -35.67
CA MET A 1 10.49 -6.65 -34.62
C MET A 1 10.94 -6.08 -33.28
N GLY A 2 10.25 -5.07 -32.74
CA GLY A 2 10.59 -4.47 -31.44
C GLY A 2 10.24 -5.41 -30.28
N LYS A 3 11.25 -5.80 -29.50
CA LYS A 3 11.05 -6.49 -28.21
C LYS A 3 10.28 -5.54 -27.28
N LYS A 4 8.95 -5.66 -27.22
CA LYS A 4 8.14 -5.00 -26.19
C LYS A 4 8.60 -5.56 -24.84
N LYS A 5 9.50 -4.84 -24.16
CA LYS A 5 9.84 -5.07 -22.76
C LYS A 5 8.52 -5.02 -21.99
N LYS A 6 8.05 -6.18 -21.52
CA LYS A 6 6.99 -6.24 -20.51
C LYS A 6 7.48 -5.37 -19.36
N ARG A 7 6.93 -4.17 -19.20
CA ARG A 7 7.20 -3.33 -18.03
C ARG A 7 6.81 -4.19 -16.83
N ALA A 8 7.77 -4.48 -15.95
CA ALA A 8 7.49 -5.21 -14.72
C ALA A 8 6.36 -4.46 -14.00
N ALA A 9 5.37 -5.19 -13.48
CA ALA A 9 4.30 -4.59 -12.70
C ALA A 9 4.92 -3.94 -11.47
N LYS A 10 5.11 -2.63 -11.52
CA LYS A 10 5.61 -1.87 -10.38
C LYS A 10 4.56 -1.91 -9.29
N VAL A 11 4.98 -2.26 -8.08
CA VAL A 11 4.13 -2.20 -6.89
C VAL A 11 4.37 -0.86 -6.20
N PHE A 12 3.40 -0.34 -5.45
CA PHE A 12 3.56 0.93 -4.75
C PHE A 12 3.08 0.87 -3.30
N CYS A 13 3.62 1.74 -2.45
CA CYS A 13 3.18 1.84 -1.07
C CYS A 13 1.97 2.76 -0.94
N TYR A 14 0.88 2.26 -0.38
CA TYR A 14 -0.32 3.07 -0.12
C TYR A 14 -0.02 4.31 0.75
N TYR A 15 0.80 4.16 1.79
CA TYR A 15 1.05 5.21 2.78
C TYR A 15 1.96 6.33 2.28
N CYS A 16 2.96 6.04 1.44
CA CYS A 16 3.95 7.03 0.98
C CYS A 16 4.12 7.12 -0.54
N GLU A 17 3.30 6.39 -1.30
CA GLU A 17 3.21 6.42 -2.77
C GLU A 17 4.52 6.09 -3.51
N ARG A 18 5.48 5.47 -2.80
CA ARG A 18 6.73 5.02 -3.41
C ARG A 18 6.52 3.77 -4.24
N GLU A 19 7.08 3.76 -5.43
CA GLU A 19 7.16 2.59 -6.31
C GLU A 19 8.32 1.66 -5.92
N PHE A 20 8.11 0.35 -6.06
CA PHE A 20 9.09 -0.70 -5.86
C PHE A 20 9.01 -1.72 -7.00
N GLU A 21 10.11 -2.43 -7.22
CA GLU A 21 10.22 -3.48 -8.25
C GLU A 21 9.55 -4.79 -7.80
N ASP A 22 9.54 -5.07 -6.49
CA ASP A 22 9.04 -6.30 -5.90
C ASP A 22 8.12 -6.04 -4.70
N GLU A 23 7.06 -6.84 -4.58
CA GLU A 23 6.17 -6.84 -3.41
C GLU A 23 6.92 -7.14 -2.11
N LYS A 24 7.92 -8.03 -2.15
CA LYS A 24 8.72 -8.36 -0.97
C LYS A 24 9.44 -7.13 -0.41
N ILE A 25 9.98 -6.29 -1.29
CA ILE A 25 10.67 -5.05 -0.92
C ILE A 25 9.66 -4.05 -0.36
N LEU A 26 8.49 -3.93 -0.99
CA LEU A 26 7.39 -3.11 -0.49
C LEU A 26 6.94 -3.51 0.92
N VAL A 27 6.74 -4.81 1.16
CA VAL A 27 6.36 -5.33 2.49
C VAL A 27 7.45 -5.04 3.51
N GLN A 28 8.72 -5.24 3.17
CA GLN A 28 9.84 -4.88 4.06
C GLN A 28 9.88 -3.38 4.36
N HIS A 29 9.62 -2.54 3.35
CA HIS A 29 9.52 -1.10 3.49
C HIS A 29 8.40 -0.71 4.47
N GLN A 30 7.18 -1.25 4.30
CA GLN A 30 6.04 -1.00 5.20
C GLN A 30 6.40 -1.32 6.66
N LYS A 31 7.01 -2.50 6.90
CA LYS A 31 7.44 -2.92 8.24
C LYS A 31 8.52 -2.03 8.87
N ALA A 32 9.43 -1.51 8.04
CA ALA A 32 10.56 -0.70 8.53
C ALA A 32 10.22 0.79 8.72
N LYS A 33 9.34 1.35 7.86
CA LYS A 33 9.02 2.78 7.81
C LYS A 33 7.70 3.14 8.50
N HIS A 34 6.65 2.34 8.29
CA HIS A 34 5.28 2.66 8.71
C HIS A 34 4.87 1.89 9.97
N PHE A 35 5.17 0.59 10.04
CA PHE A 35 4.77 -0.28 11.15
C PHE A 35 5.86 -0.41 12.23
N LYS A 36 6.56 0.70 12.50
CA LYS A 36 7.60 0.77 13.51
C LYS A 36 7.04 1.49 14.75
N CYS A 37 7.02 0.78 15.87
CA CYS A 37 6.68 1.38 17.16
C CYS A 37 7.68 2.50 17.51
N HIS A 38 7.20 3.70 17.83
CA HIS A 38 8.07 4.83 18.21
C HIS A 38 8.70 4.64 19.60
N VAL A 39 8.09 3.83 20.48
CA VAL A 39 8.55 3.63 21.85
C VAL A 39 9.66 2.57 21.92
N CYS A 40 9.40 1.36 21.41
CA CYS A 40 10.34 0.24 21.52
C CYS A 40 11.04 -0.13 20.19
N ASN A 41 10.80 0.61 19.11
CA ASN A 41 11.35 0.34 17.79
C ASN A 41 11.01 -1.05 17.21
N LYS A 42 10.01 -1.74 17.78
CA LYS A 42 9.54 -3.04 17.29
C LYS A 42 8.86 -2.87 15.94
N LYS A 43 9.18 -3.78 15.01
CA LYS A 43 8.61 -3.83 13.67
C LYS A 43 7.44 -4.81 13.66
N LEU A 44 6.28 -4.36 13.22
CA LEU A 44 5.05 -5.14 13.12
C LEU A 44 4.71 -5.40 11.66
N SER A 45 3.83 -6.37 11.40
CA SER A 45 3.44 -6.74 10.03
C SER A 45 2.26 -5.95 9.48
N THR A 46 1.47 -5.31 10.34
CA THR A 46 0.23 -4.60 9.98
C THR A 46 0.09 -3.30 10.79
N ALA A 47 -0.68 -2.35 10.26
CA ALA A 47 -0.99 -1.09 10.93
C ALA A 47 -1.78 -1.31 12.24
N SER A 48 -2.84 -2.13 12.18
CA SER A 48 -3.62 -2.56 13.34
C SER A 48 -2.74 -3.23 14.39
N GLY A 49 -1.82 -4.11 13.97
CA GLY A 49 -0.90 -4.78 14.89
C GLY A 49 0.05 -3.82 15.61
N MET A 50 0.49 -2.76 14.94
CA MET A 50 1.26 -1.68 15.56
C MET A 50 0.41 -0.88 16.55
N ALA A 51 -0.80 -0.47 16.17
CA ALA A 51 -1.69 0.29 17.05
C ALA A 51 -2.04 -0.49 18.33
N ILE A 52 -2.40 -1.78 18.18
CA ILE A 52 -2.68 -2.68 19.30
C ILE A 52 -1.42 -2.89 20.14
N HIS A 53 -0.25 -3.08 19.52
CA HIS A 53 1.00 -3.24 20.26
C HIS A 53 1.31 -2.03 21.14
N VAL A 54 1.15 -0.82 20.61
CA VAL A 54 1.37 0.41 21.39
C VAL A 54 0.34 0.55 22.51
N LEU A 55 -0.92 0.19 22.24
CA LEU A 55 -1.99 0.21 23.24
C LEU A 55 -1.79 -0.81 24.36
N GLN A 56 -1.39 -2.04 24.04
CA GLN A 56 -1.28 -3.12 25.02
C GLN A 56 0.04 -3.09 25.79
N VAL A 57 1.15 -2.77 25.12
CA VAL A 57 2.50 -2.81 25.71
C VAL A 57 2.89 -1.47 26.33
N HIS A 58 2.55 -0.38 25.65
CA HIS A 58 2.95 0.97 26.07
C HIS A 58 1.80 1.77 26.69
N LYS A 59 0.56 1.26 26.63
CA LYS A 59 -0.65 1.96 27.10
C LYS A 59 -0.85 3.32 26.43
N GLU A 60 -0.34 3.46 25.20
CA GLU A 60 -0.48 4.64 24.36
C GLU A 60 -1.43 4.35 23.20
N THR A 61 -2.13 5.37 22.71
CA THR A 61 -3.06 5.23 21.57
C THR A 61 -2.43 5.80 20.32
N VAL A 62 -2.33 4.98 19.27
CA VAL A 62 -1.86 5.40 17.94
C VAL A 62 -3.02 5.27 16.96
N SER A 63 -3.63 6.39 16.61
CA SER A 63 -4.75 6.44 15.65
C SER A 63 -4.28 6.66 14.21
N LYS A 64 -3.01 6.99 14.00
CA LYS A 64 -2.45 7.44 12.72
C LYS A 64 -1.10 6.77 12.45
N VAL A 65 -0.90 6.30 11.23
CA VAL A 65 0.37 5.70 10.80
C VAL A 65 1.42 6.80 10.61
N PRO A 66 2.59 6.72 11.27
CA PRO A 66 3.65 7.70 11.08
C PRO A 66 4.24 7.63 9.67
N ASN A 67 4.67 8.77 9.13
CA ASN A 67 5.21 8.94 7.77
C ASN A 67 4.22 8.61 6.63
N ALA A 68 2.91 8.61 6.89
CA ALA A 68 1.88 8.47 5.86
C ALA A 68 1.48 9.84 5.27
N ASN A 69 1.02 9.83 4.01
CA ASN A 69 0.45 11.02 3.36
C ASN A 69 -0.90 11.38 4.01
N PRO A 70 -1.22 12.67 4.25
CA PRO A 70 -2.55 13.10 4.69
C PRO A 70 -3.67 12.45 3.87
N GLY A 71 -4.63 11.83 4.57
CA GLY A 71 -5.74 11.09 3.96
C GLY A 71 -5.48 9.60 3.71
N ARG A 72 -4.26 9.10 3.96
CA ARG A 72 -3.90 7.67 3.90
C ARG A 72 -3.21 7.18 5.18
N GLU A 73 -3.50 7.84 6.30
CA GLU A 73 -2.88 7.59 7.61
C GLU A 73 -3.69 6.64 8.51
N SER A 74 -4.84 6.15 8.04
CA SER A 74 -5.73 5.29 8.81
C SER A 74 -5.07 3.97 9.19
N THR A 75 -5.12 3.61 10.48
CA THR A 75 -4.58 2.33 10.98
C THR A 75 -5.54 1.15 10.82
N GLU A 76 -6.79 1.42 10.47
CA GLU A 76 -7.88 0.43 10.38
C GLU A 76 -7.87 -0.38 9.08
N ILE A 77 -7.24 0.15 8.02
CA ILE A 77 -7.21 -0.50 6.72
C ILE A 77 -6.11 -1.57 6.72
N GLU A 78 -6.49 -2.82 6.51
CA GLU A 78 -5.58 -3.96 6.45
C GLU A 78 -4.88 -4.04 5.08
N ILE A 79 -3.87 -3.19 4.90
CA ILE A 79 -3.04 -3.18 3.69
C ILE A 79 -1.77 -3.99 3.92
N PHE A 80 -1.58 -5.04 3.12
CA PHE A 80 -0.39 -5.88 3.11
C PHE A 80 0.17 -5.97 1.70
N GLY A 81 1.33 -5.34 1.44
CA GLY A 81 1.83 -5.22 0.07
C GLY A 81 0.83 -4.44 -0.80
N MET A 82 0.30 -5.08 -1.83
CA MET A 82 -0.80 -4.56 -2.66
C MET A 82 -2.19 -5.08 -2.26
N GLN A 83 -2.27 -6.08 -1.39
CA GLN A 83 -3.54 -6.65 -0.96
C GLN A 83 -4.24 -5.71 0.04
N GLY A 84 -5.53 -5.44 -0.20
CA GLY A 84 -6.35 -4.58 0.66
C GLY A 84 -6.32 -3.09 0.30
N ILE A 85 -5.61 -2.69 -0.76
CA ILE A 85 -5.69 -1.33 -1.30
C ILE A 85 -7.03 -1.20 -2.05
N PRO A 86 -7.86 -0.17 -1.76
CA PRO A 86 -9.12 0.03 -2.46
C PRO A 86 -8.91 0.34 -3.95
N ASP A 87 -9.81 -0.17 -4.79
CA ASP A 87 -9.74 -0.12 -6.25
C ASP A 87 -9.65 1.31 -6.79
N ASP A 88 -10.32 2.29 -6.17
CA ASP A 88 -10.23 3.71 -6.54
C ASP A 88 -8.80 4.24 -6.50
N ILE A 89 -8.01 3.81 -5.50
CA ILE A 89 -6.63 4.26 -5.31
C ILE A 89 -5.69 3.54 -6.27
N LEU A 90 -5.93 2.25 -6.55
CA LEU A 90 -5.24 1.56 -7.64
C LEU A 90 -5.53 2.25 -8.98
N ALA A 91 -6.80 2.54 -9.26
CA ALA A 91 -7.22 3.17 -10.51
C ALA A 91 -6.60 4.56 -10.68
N ALA A 92 -6.50 5.37 -9.62
CA ALA A 92 -5.81 6.66 -9.67
C ALA A 92 -4.32 6.51 -10.01
N HIS A 93 -3.62 5.56 -9.39
CA HIS A 93 -2.18 5.37 -9.58
C HIS A 93 -1.84 4.71 -10.94
N TYR A 94 -2.63 3.74 -11.39
CA TYR A 94 -2.42 3.04 -12.67
C TYR A 94 -3.08 3.73 -13.86
N GLY A 95 -4.15 4.50 -13.64
CA GLY A 95 -4.85 5.29 -14.66
C GLY A 95 -3.98 6.40 -15.23
N GLU A 96 -3.12 7.01 -14.42
CA GLU A 96 -2.15 8.00 -14.90
C GLU A 96 -0.95 7.36 -15.64
N GLN A 97 -0.63 6.08 -15.35
CA GLN A 97 0.50 5.37 -15.97
C GLN A 97 0.12 4.54 -17.23
N GLY A 98 -1.15 4.51 -17.64
CA GLY A 98 -1.59 3.82 -18.87
C GLY A 98 -1.28 2.32 -18.90
N ILE A 99 -1.05 1.70 -17.74
CA ILE A 99 -0.72 0.29 -17.59
C ILE A 99 -1.69 -0.28 -16.59
N ILE A 100 -2.71 -0.94 -17.09
CA ILE A 100 -3.70 -1.68 -16.30
C ILE A 100 -3.13 -3.09 -16.13
N PRO A 101 -2.55 -3.49 -14.98
CA PRO A 101 -2.30 -4.90 -14.73
C PRO A 101 -3.66 -5.54 -14.42
N SER A 102 -4.30 -6.06 -15.46
CA SER A 102 -5.56 -6.81 -15.39
C SER A 102 -5.54 -7.86 -14.27
N PRO A 103 -6.43 -7.77 -13.28
CA PRO A 103 -6.85 -8.93 -12.51
C PRO A 103 -8.24 -9.33 -13.01
N CYS A 104 -8.35 -9.84 -14.24
CA CYS A 104 -9.56 -10.49 -14.75
C CYS A 104 -10.80 -9.56 -14.93
N SER A 105 -11.15 -9.22 -16.18
CA SER A 105 -12.54 -8.94 -16.61
C SER A 105 -13.39 -7.87 -15.88
N VAL A 106 -13.13 -6.58 -16.09
CA VAL A 106 -14.16 -5.53 -15.90
C VAL A 106 -14.14 -4.64 -17.15
N LEU A 107 -14.81 -5.01 -18.25
CA LEU A 107 -16.25 -4.96 -18.45
C LEU A 107 -16.88 -3.59 -18.13
N LEU A 108 -16.34 -2.48 -18.65
CA LEU A 108 -17.14 -1.27 -18.91
C LEU A 108 -16.48 -0.23 -19.84
N PHE A 109 -16.07 -0.62 -21.05
CA PHE A 109 -15.98 0.35 -22.16
C PHE A 109 -17.38 0.56 -22.77
N LEU A 110 -18.37 0.89 -21.92
CA LEU A 110 -19.68 1.39 -22.38
C LEU A 110 -19.55 2.90 -22.62
N LEU A 111 -19.35 3.26 -23.87
CA LEU A 111 -19.98 4.35 -24.64
C LEU A 111 -19.41 4.17 -26.05
N GLY A 112 -20.09 3.53 -27.02
CA GLY A 112 -21.46 3.76 -27.43
C GLY A 112 -21.45 4.64 -28.69
N ASP A 113 -21.11 4.05 -29.83
CA ASP A 113 -21.58 4.46 -31.17
C ASP A 113 -22.54 3.35 -31.63
#